data_AF-A0A3D2KQG8-F1
#
_entry.id   AF-A0A3D2KQG8-F1
#
_cell.length_a   1.000
_cell.length_b   1.000
_cell.length_c   1.000
_cell.angle_alpha   90.00
_cell.angle_beta   90.00
_cell.angle_gamma   90.00
#
_symmetry.space_group_name_H-M   'P 1'
#
loop_
_entity.id
_entity.type
_entity.pdbx_description
1 polymer ?
#
loop_
_entity_poly.entity_id
_entity_poly.type
_entity_poly.pdbx_seq_one_letter_code
_entity_poly.pdbx_strand_id
1 'polypeptide(L)'
;MNDAVELLVTLMRQEIEAYGELLNLIRAQQETILERQTEQLEFLTAEIDAKLEASRSLTLKREFITLSIAKEKGSKKRRLSELLDCFDPNVRPLLQALIAEIRALSIRTKEKSQQNQMILMRACELSESLLQKFLPEKSPMTYSPTGKIKTFSKTLYATG
;
A
#
# COMPACT_ATOMS: atom_id res chain seq x y z
N MET A 1 11.32 -21.49 -29.67
CA MET A 1 12.19 -20.60 -28.86
C MET A 1 11.57 -19.20 -28.66
N ASN A 2 10.24 -19.02 -28.80
CA ASN A 2 9.56 -17.73 -28.56
C ASN A 2 8.42 -17.83 -27.52
N ASP A 3 7.87 -19.01 -27.28
CA ASP A 3 6.65 -19.20 -26.48
C ASP A 3 6.82 -18.75 -25.03
N ALA A 4 7.98 -19.01 -24.42
CA ALA A 4 8.29 -18.54 -23.06
C ALA A 4 8.42 -17.02 -22.97
N VAL A 5 8.89 -16.37 -24.05
CA VAL A 5 9.04 -14.92 -24.12
C VAL A 5 7.68 -14.26 -24.36
N GLU A 6 6.85 -14.82 -25.23
CA GLU A 6 5.46 -14.38 -25.42
C GLU A 6 4.63 -14.52 -24.15
N LEU A 7 4.77 -15.64 -23.43
CA LEU A 7 4.14 -15.84 -22.14
C LEU A 7 4.60 -14.79 -21.11
N LEU A 8 5.91 -14.51 -21.06
CA LEU A 8 6.46 -13.49 -20.18
C LEU A 8 5.90 -12.09 -20.51
N VAL A 9 5.85 -11.71 -21.79
CA VAL A 9 5.26 -10.44 -22.23
C VAL A 9 3.79 -10.36 -21.86
N THR A 10 3.04 -11.45 -22.02
CA THR A 10 1.62 -11.50 -21.67
C THR A 10 1.41 -11.30 -20.17
N LEU A 11 2.21 -11.96 -19.33
CA LEU A 11 2.17 -11.78 -17.87
C LEU A 11 2.55 -10.36 -17.45
N MET A 12 3.57 -9.77 -18.09
CA MET A 12 3.96 -8.39 -17.80
C MET A 12 2.86 -7.38 -18.16
N ARG A 13 2.12 -7.62 -19.25
CA ARG A 13 0.95 -6.79 -19.61
C ARG A 13 -0.18 -6.94 -18.59
N GLN A 14 -0.46 -8.17 -18.15
CA GLN A 14 -1.43 -8.43 -17.09
C GLN A 14 -1.02 -7.76 -15.76
N GLU A 15 0.27 -7.75 -15.41
CA GLU A 15 0.77 -7.01 -14.25
C GLU A 15 0.53 -5.50 -14.38
N ILE A 16 0.81 -4.91 -15.55
CA ILE A 16 0.56 -3.49 -15.81
C ILE A 16 -0.92 -3.15 -15.65
N GLU A 17 -1.80 -3.96 -16.23
CA GLU A 17 -3.25 -3.81 -16.13
C GLU A 17 -3.71 -3.89 -14.66
N ALA A 18 -3.27 -4.91 -13.92
CA ALA A 18 -3.58 -5.07 -12.50
C ALA A 18 -3.11 -3.88 -11.65
N TYR A 19 -1.92 -3.34 -11.91
CA TYR A 19 -1.45 -2.14 -11.20
C TYR A 19 -2.24 -0.88 -11.58
N GLY A 20 -2.67 -0.76 -12.84
CA GLY A 20 -3.55 0.32 -13.29
C GLY A 20 -4.91 0.29 -12.60
N GLU A 21 -5.54 -0.88 -12.53
CA GLU A 21 -6.79 -1.10 -11.79
C GLU A 21 -6.63 -0.77 -10.31
N LEU A 22 -5.58 -1.28 -9.68
CA LEU A 22 -5.28 -1.01 -8.27
C LEU A 22 -5.09 0.48 -7.99
N LEU A 23 -4.42 1.20 -8.89
CA LEU A 23 -4.26 2.65 -8.77
C LEU A 23 -5.61 3.38 -8.85
N ASN A 24 -6.51 2.92 -9.71
CA ASN A 24 -7.86 3.50 -9.83
C ASN A 24 -8.68 3.24 -8.56
N LEU A 25 -8.60 2.04 -7.97
CA LEU A 25 -9.27 1.72 -6.71
C LEU A 25 -8.75 2.58 -5.55
N ILE A 26 -7.43 2.77 -5.45
CA ILE A 26 -6.83 3.63 -4.43
C ILE A 26 -7.26 5.10 -4.61
N ARG A 27 -7.43 5.56 -5.86
CA ARG A 27 -7.95 6.91 -6.15
C ARG A 27 -9.42 7.04 -5.74
N ALA A 28 -10.26 6.04 -6.06
CA ALA A 28 -11.65 6.01 -5.63
C ALA A 28 -11.75 6.03 -4.10
N GLN A 29 -10.93 5.23 -3.40
CA GLN A 29 -10.85 5.26 -1.94
C GLN A 29 -10.47 6.66 -1.42
N GLN A 30 -9.54 7.35 -2.07
CA GLN A 30 -9.16 8.71 -1.70
C GLN A 30 -10.35 9.69 -1.79
N GLU A 31 -11.13 9.60 -2.86
CA GLU A 31 -12.32 10.43 -3.09
C GLU A 31 -13.40 10.15 -2.05
N THR A 32 -13.71 8.87 -1.81
CA THR A 32 -14.66 8.42 -0.77
C THR A 32 -14.28 8.92 0.64
N ILE A 33 -12.98 8.93 0.97
CA ILE A 33 -12.48 9.47 2.25
C ILE A 33 -12.74 10.98 2.33
N LEU A 34 -12.49 11.72 1.24
CA LEU A 34 -12.71 13.18 1.20
C LEU A 34 -14.21 13.53 1.27
N GLU A 35 -15.06 12.74 0.62
CA GLU A 35 -16.52 12.88 0.64
C GLU A 35 -17.17 12.37 1.93
N ARG A 36 -16.38 11.76 2.84
CA ARG A 36 -16.82 11.18 4.13
C ARG A 36 -17.88 10.08 3.98
N GLN A 37 -17.82 9.32 2.89
CA GLN A 37 -18.75 8.22 2.61
C GLN A 37 -18.23 6.91 3.21
N THR A 38 -18.41 6.72 4.52
CA THR A 38 -17.82 5.61 5.29
C THR A 38 -18.29 4.22 4.86
N GLU A 39 -19.51 4.09 4.33
CA GLU A 39 -20.06 2.80 3.88
C GLU A 39 -19.35 2.25 2.63
N GLN A 40 -18.96 3.13 1.70
CA GLN A 40 -18.25 2.72 0.49
C GLN A 40 -16.78 2.40 0.75
N LEU A 41 -16.22 2.92 1.86
CA LEU A 41 -14.82 2.72 2.22
C LEU A 41 -14.51 1.25 2.53
N GLU A 42 -15.43 0.54 3.19
CA GLU A 42 -15.25 -0.87 3.54
C GLU A 42 -15.24 -1.75 2.28
N PHE A 43 -16.19 -1.52 1.37
CA PHE A 43 -16.26 -2.22 0.08
C PHE A 43 -14.98 -2.02 -0.75
N LEU A 44 -14.55 -0.76 -0.91
CA LEU A 44 -13.33 -0.43 -1.66
C LEU A 44 -12.08 -1.05 -1.04
N THR A 45 -12.01 -1.14 0.30
CA THR A 45 -10.87 -1.77 0.98
C THR A 45 -10.82 -3.28 0.69
N ALA A 46 -11.95 -3.97 0.76
CA ALA A 46 -12.03 -5.39 0.41
C ALA A 46 -11.66 -5.65 -1.07
N GLU A 47 -12.10 -4.77 -1.99
CA GLU A 47 -11.75 -4.87 -3.41
C GLU A 47 -10.25 -4.63 -3.66
N ILE A 48 -9.66 -3.65 -2.98
CA ILE A 48 -8.21 -3.39 -3.01
C ILE A 48 -7.43 -4.61 -2.53
N ASP A 49 -7.84 -5.23 -1.42
CA ASP A 49 -7.17 -6.41 -0.87
C ASP A 49 -7.23 -7.60 -1.83
N ALA A 50 -8.40 -7.90 -2.40
CA ALA A 50 -8.55 -8.94 -3.41
C ALA A 50 -7.66 -8.70 -4.64
N LYS A 51 -7.60 -7.44 -5.12
CA LYS A 51 -6.74 -7.05 -6.25
C LYS A 51 -5.26 -7.12 -5.92
N LEU A 52 -4.87 -6.80 -4.68
CA LEU A 52 -3.49 -6.97 -4.22
C LEU A 52 -3.06 -8.44 -4.23
N GLU A 53 -3.92 -9.35 -3.78
CA GLU A 53 -3.64 -10.80 -3.84
C GLU A 53 -3.49 -11.30 -5.27
N ALA A 54 -4.39 -10.89 -6.17
CA ALA A 54 -4.31 -11.22 -7.59
C ALA A 54 -3.00 -10.70 -8.21
N SER A 55 -2.62 -9.45 -7.94
CA SER A 55 -1.38 -8.83 -8.41
C SER A 55 -0.13 -9.56 -7.90
N ARG A 56 -0.12 -9.98 -6.63
CA ARG A 56 0.96 -10.80 -6.05
C ARG A 56 1.10 -12.13 -6.79
N SER A 57 -0.02 -12.78 -7.11
CA SER A 57 0.00 -14.05 -7.85
C SER A 57 0.65 -13.91 -9.24
N LEU A 58 0.39 -12.79 -9.94
CA LEU A 58 1.00 -12.48 -11.23
C LEU A 58 2.51 -12.24 -11.08
N THR A 59 2.90 -11.46 -10.07
CA THR A 59 4.31 -11.19 -9.74
C THR A 59 5.09 -12.50 -9.53
N LEU A 60 4.53 -13.43 -8.75
CA LEU A 60 5.15 -14.73 -8.49
C LEU A 60 5.26 -15.59 -9.76
N LYS A 61 4.24 -15.59 -10.62
CA LYS A 61 4.28 -16.28 -11.92
C LYS A 61 5.37 -15.73 -12.82
N ARG A 62 5.49 -14.40 -12.93
CA ARG A 62 6.55 -13.74 -13.70
C ARG A 62 7.93 -14.09 -13.15
N GLU A 63 8.12 -14.07 -11.84
CA GLU A 63 9.39 -14.46 -11.21
C GLU A 63 9.74 -15.93 -11.48
N PHE A 64 8.77 -16.83 -11.38
CA PHE A 64 8.95 -18.24 -11.68
C PHE A 64 9.41 -18.48 -13.14
N ILE A 65 8.77 -17.82 -14.11
CA ILE A 65 9.16 -17.92 -15.52
C ILE A 65 10.52 -17.26 -15.76
N THR A 66 10.78 -16.12 -15.14
CA THR A 66 12.08 -15.43 -15.21
C THR A 66 13.21 -16.35 -14.71
N LEU A 67 12.99 -17.05 -13.59
CA LEU A 67 13.95 -18.02 -13.06
C LEU A 67 14.11 -19.25 -13.95
N SER A 68 13.02 -19.73 -14.56
CA SER A 68 13.06 -20.84 -15.52
C SER A 68 13.88 -20.49 -16.75
N ILE A 69 13.68 -19.28 -17.30
CA ILE A 69 14.47 -18.76 -18.44
C ILE A 69 15.94 -18.57 -18.03
N ALA A 70 16.22 -18.05 -16.83
CA ALA A 70 17.58 -17.90 -16.34
C ALA A 70 18.32 -19.25 -16.27
N LYS A 71 17.64 -20.30 -15.78
CA LYS A 71 18.16 -21.67 -15.72
C LYS A 71 18.44 -22.23 -17.12
N GLU A 72 17.50 -22.09 -18.04
CA GLU A 72 17.65 -22.55 -19.43
C GLU A 72 18.83 -21.88 -20.14
N LYS A 73 19.07 -20.58 -19.86
CA LYS A 73 20.18 -19.81 -20.40
C LYS A 73 21.50 -19.98 -19.62
N GLY A 74 21.53 -20.81 -18.57
CA GLY A 74 22.72 -21.02 -17.73
C GLY A 74 23.16 -19.78 -16.95
N SER A 75 22.29 -18.78 -16.79
CA SER A 75 22.62 -17.51 -16.14
C SER A 75 22.44 -17.59 -14.64
N LYS A 76 23.40 -17.05 -13.89
CA LYS A 76 23.28 -16.87 -12.42
C LYS A 76 22.42 -15.65 -12.04
N LYS A 77 22.06 -14.81 -13.01
CA LYS A 77 21.25 -13.61 -12.82
C LYS A 77 19.81 -14.01 -12.50
N ARG A 78 19.24 -13.42 -11.45
CA ARG A 78 17.87 -13.75 -10.99
C ARG A 78 16.84 -12.71 -11.40
N ARG A 79 17.27 -11.48 -11.70
CA ARG A 79 16.37 -10.38 -12.03
C ARG A 79 16.17 -10.30 -13.53
N LEU A 80 14.92 -10.06 -13.95
CA LEU A 80 14.58 -9.91 -15.35
C LEU A 80 15.38 -8.80 -16.05
N SER A 81 15.62 -7.69 -15.36
CA SER A 81 16.44 -6.58 -15.86
C SER A 81 17.90 -6.97 -16.13
N GLU A 82 18.44 -7.92 -15.37
CA GLU A 82 19.82 -8.39 -15.57
C GLU A 82 19.88 -9.39 -16.73
N LEU A 83 18.80 -10.13 -16.97
CA LEU A 83 18.70 -11.14 -18.02
C LEU A 83 18.47 -10.57 -19.41
N LEU A 84 18.25 -9.25 -19.55
CA LEU A 84 18.00 -8.59 -20.84
C LEU A 84 19.06 -8.93 -21.91
N ASP A 85 20.33 -9.04 -21.52
CA ASP A 85 21.44 -9.38 -22.41
C ASP A 85 21.33 -10.79 -23.02
N CYS A 86 20.59 -11.69 -22.36
CA CYS A 86 20.39 -13.08 -22.80
C CYS A 86 19.25 -13.23 -23.82
N PHE A 87 18.45 -12.18 -24.05
CA PHE A 87 17.36 -12.17 -25.02
C PHE A 87 17.82 -11.65 -26.39
N ASP A 88 17.03 -11.93 -27.42
CA ASP A 88 17.25 -11.42 -28.77
C ASP A 88 17.22 -9.87 -28.77
N PRO A 89 18.20 -9.20 -29.41
CA PRO A 89 18.25 -7.73 -29.48
C PRO A 89 16.96 -7.07 -29.97
N ASN A 90 16.15 -7.73 -30.79
CA ASN A 90 14.89 -7.20 -31.28
C ASN A 90 13.81 -7.10 -30.18
N VAL A 91 13.86 -7.99 -29.17
CA VAL A 91 12.84 -8.06 -28.10
C VAL A 91 13.27 -7.29 -26.85
N ARG A 92 14.57 -6.99 -26.69
CA ARG A 92 15.11 -6.26 -25.53
C ARG A 92 14.43 -4.91 -25.27
N PRO A 93 14.21 -4.03 -26.28
CA PRO A 93 13.58 -2.73 -26.03
C PRO A 93 12.17 -2.85 -25.47
N LEU A 94 11.40 -3.82 -25.97
CA LEU A 94 10.05 -4.11 -25.46
C LEU A 94 10.08 -4.55 -24.00
N LEU A 95 10.93 -5.53 -23.66
CA LEU A 95 11.05 -6.00 -22.27
C LEU A 95 11.53 -4.88 -21.34
N GLN A 96 12.47 -4.06 -21.80
CA GLN A 96 12.97 -2.91 -21.04
C GLN A 96 11.86 -1.88 -20.76
N ALA A 97 11.04 -1.56 -21.76
CA ALA A 97 9.90 -0.67 -21.61
C ALA A 97 8.89 -1.23 -20.59
N LEU A 98 8.52 -2.51 -20.71
CA LEU A 98 7.58 -3.16 -19.80
C LEU A 98 8.10 -3.20 -18.35
N ILE A 99 9.40 -3.48 -18.15
CA ILE A 99 10.01 -3.44 -16.80
C ILE A 99 9.94 -2.02 -16.22
N ALA A 100 10.24 -1.01 -17.03
CA ALA A 100 10.22 0.38 -16.58
C ALA A 100 8.78 0.80 -16.20
N GLU A 101 7.80 0.39 -16.99
CA GLU A 101 6.39 0.71 -16.75
C GLU A 101 5.83 0.03 -15.50
N ILE A 102 6.07 -1.27 -15.31
CA ILE A 102 5.69 -2.00 -14.09
C ILE A 102 6.31 -1.32 -12.86
N ARG A 103 7.59 -0.96 -12.93
CA ARG A 103 8.29 -0.27 -11.83
C ARG A 103 7.65 1.08 -11.53
N ALA A 104 7.38 1.89 -12.56
CA ALA A 104 6.77 3.20 -12.39
C ALA A 104 5.37 3.11 -11.75
N LEU A 105 4.56 2.15 -12.19
CA LEU A 105 3.23 1.92 -11.62
C LEU A 105 3.31 1.42 -10.17
N SER A 106 4.18 0.45 -9.87
CA SER A 106 4.38 -0.05 -8.52
C SER A 106 4.74 1.06 -7.53
N ILE A 107 5.65 1.97 -7.92
CA ILE A 107 6.03 3.13 -7.11
C ILE A 107 4.84 4.06 -6.89
N ARG A 108 4.13 4.45 -7.97
CA ARG A 108 2.98 5.36 -7.90
C ARG A 108 1.85 4.80 -7.02
N THR A 109 1.53 3.52 -7.18
CA THR A 109 0.52 2.83 -6.38
C THR A 109 0.88 2.83 -4.90
N LYS A 110 2.16 2.56 -4.57
CA LYS A 110 2.65 2.63 -3.19
C LYS A 110 2.55 4.04 -2.60
N GLU A 111 3.02 5.05 -3.33
CA GLU A 111 2.94 6.45 -2.92
C GLU A 111 1.50 6.88 -2.67
N LYS A 112 0.57 6.49 -3.55
CA LYS A 112 -0.85 6.81 -3.39
C LYS A 112 -1.50 6.11 -2.20
N SER A 113 -1.17 4.84 -1.97
CA SER A 113 -1.62 4.12 -0.76
C SER A 113 -1.13 4.80 0.52
N GLN A 114 0.14 5.23 0.56
CA GLN A 114 0.70 5.97 1.69
C GLN A 114 0.02 7.33 1.90
N GLN A 115 -0.33 8.03 0.82
CA GLN A 115 -1.11 9.28 0.89
C GLN A 115 -2.48 9.03 1.53
N ASN A 116 -3.20 7.98 1.15
CA ASN A 116 -4.50 7.64 1.75
C ASN A 116 -4.38 7.37 3.26
N GLN A 117 -3.37 6.61 3.67
CA GLN A 117 -3.12 6.35 5.10
C GLN A 117 -2.85 7.65 5.86
N MET A 118 -2.07 8.57 5.28
CA MET A 118 -1.81 9.87 5.90
C MET A 118 -3.08 10.73 6.02
N ILE A 119 -3.94 10.77 4.99
CA ILE A 119 -5.20 11.52 5.02
C ILE A 119 -6.11 10.99 6.13
N LEU A 120 -6.26 9.67 6.25
CA LEU A 120 -7.05 9.04 7.31
C LEU A 120 -6.53 9.40 8.71
N MET A 121 -5.22 9.30 8.91
CA MET A 121 -4.59 9.67 10.18
C MET A 121 -4.87 11.13 10.55
N ARG A 122 -4.73 12.07 9.60
CA ARG A 122 -5.03 13.48 9.82
C ARG A 122 -6.51 13.74 10.09
N ALA A 123 -7.42 13.01 9.44
CA ALA A 123 -8.86 13.13 9.70
C ALA A 123 -9.22 12.69 11.13
N CYS A 124 -8.59 11.62 11.63
CA CYS A 124 -8.73 11.16 13.02
C CYS A 124 -8.15 12.17 14.02
N GLU A 125 -6.97 12.72 13.78
CA GLU A 125 -6.37 13.75 14.66
C GLU A 125 -7.27 15.00 14.78
N LEU A 126 -7.88 15.43 13.66
CA LEU A 126 -8.81 16.56 13.65
C LEU A 126 -10.11 16.25 14.41
N SER A 127 -10.66 15.05 14.24
CA SER A 127 -11.87 14.65 14.97
C SER A 127 -11.61 14.53 16.47
N GLU A 128 -10.46 13.97 16.88
CA GLU A 128 -10.02 13.95 18.29
C GLU A 128 -9.83 15.35 18.86
N SER A 129 -9.20 16.26 18.12
CA SER A 129 -9.03 17.67 18.55
C SER A 129 -10.37 18.39 18.70
N LEU A 130 -11.32 18.15 17.79
CA LEU A 130 -12.68 18.68 17.92
C LEU A 130 -13.38 18.09 19.13
N LEU A 131 -13.33 16.77 19.32
CA LEU A 131 -13.89 16.11 20.50
C LEU A 131 -13.29 16.67 21.79
N GLN A 132 -11.98 16.89 21.87
CA GLN A 132 -11.34 17.53 23.03
C GLN A 132 -11.81 18.96 23.28
N LYS A 133 -12.18 19.72 22.23
CA LYS A 133 -12.74 21.07 22.38
C LYS A 133 -14.21 21.07 22.79
N PHE A 134 -14.98 20.05 22.38
CA PHE A 134 -16.39 19.90 22.73
C PHE A 134 -16.60 19.18 24.07
N LEU A 135 -15.67 18.33 24.49
CA LEU A 135 -15.60 17.79 25.83
C LEU A 135 -15.10 18.92 26.74
N PRO A 136 -15.93 19.47 27.66
CA PRO A 136 -15.38 20.32 28.69
C PRO A 136 -14.30 19.51 29.42
N GLU A 137 -13.11 20.09 29.60
CA GLU A 137 -12.14 19.56 30.56
C GLU A 137 -12.93 19.18 31.82
N LYS A 138 -12.83 17.91 32.25
CA LYS A 138 -13.50 17.39 33.44
C LYS A 138 -13.49 18.49 34.50
N SER A 139 -14.68 19.01 34.81
CA SER A 139 -14.99 20.06 35.78
C SER A 139 -13.75 20.54 36.56
N PRO A 140 -13.30 21.81 36.46
CA PRO A 140 -12.28 22.29 37.37
C PRO A 140 -12.78 22.01 38.78
N MET A 141 -11.95 21.29 39.55
CA MET A 141 -12.11 20.95 40.97
C MET A 141 -13.06 21.93 41.66
N THR A 142 -14.34 21.58 41.78
CA THR A 142 -15.25 22.44 42.52
C THR A 142 -14.85 22.30 43.97
N TYR A 143 -14.43 23.41 44.58
CA TYR A 143 -14.16 23.47 46.00
C TYR A 143 -15.34 22.84 46.74
N SER A 144 -15.07 21.88 47.63
CA SER A 144 -16.08 21.52 48.63
C SER A 144 -16.43 22.80 49.42
N PRO A 145 -17.62 22.90 50.03
CA PRO A 145 -17.96 24.03 50.92
C PRO A 145 -16.96 24.25 52.06
N THR A 146 -16.04 23.30 52.27
CA THR A 146 -14.94 23.31 53.25
C THR A 146 -13.56 23.62 52.66
N GLY A 147 -13.46 24.04 51.40
CA GLY A 147 -12.24 24.61 50.82
C GLY A 147 -11.10 23.62 50.53
N LYS A 148 -11.34 22.29 50.49
CA LYS A 148 -10.27 21.31 50.27
C LYS A 148 -10.31 20.72 48.85
N ILE A 149 -9.17 20.80 48.17
CA ILE A 149 -8.91 20.15 46.88
C ILE A 149 -8.51 18.69 47.15
N LYS A 150 -9.19 17.71 46.54
CA LYS A 150 -8.76 16.30 46.59
C LYS A 150 -7.52 16.11 45.72
N THR A 151 -6.34 16.16 46.34
CA THR A 151 -5.09 15.72 45.71
C THR A 151 -5.05 14.20 45.69
N PHE A 152 -5.06 13.58 44.50
CA PHE A 152 -4.72 12.16 44.36
C PHE A 152 -3.21 12.02 44.57
N SER A 153 -2.81 11.54 45.74
CA SER A 153 -1.42 11.17 46.01
C SER A 153 -1.07 9.91 45.20
N LYS A 154 -0.24 10.08 44.18
CA LYS A 154 0.40 8.99 43.44
C LYS A 154 1.47 8.34 44.33
N THR A 155 1.11 7.31 45.08
CA THR A 155 2.09 6.47 45.79
C THR A 155 2.75 5.53 44.78
N LEU A 156 3.98 5.88 44.39
CA LEU A 156 4.94 4.99 43.74
C LEU A 156 5.22 3.80 44.67
N TYR A 157 4.97 2.58 44.20
CA TYR A 157 5.51 1.38 44.83
C TYR A 157 7.00 1.30 44.51
N ALA A 158 7.82 1.68 45.49
CA ALA A 158 9.25 1.35 45.56
C ALA A 158 9.45 0.29 46.64
N THR A 159 10.01 -0.85 46.22
CA THR A 159 10.89 -1.80 46.94
C THR A 159 10.42 -2.49 48.23
N GLY A 160 10.63 -3.81 48.24
CA GLY A 160 10.59 -4.70 49.41
C GLY A 160 10.75 -6.14 48.96
#